data_AF-A0A9W8A4U7-F1
#
_entry.id   AF-A0A9W8A4U7-F1
#
_cell.length_a   1.000
_cell.length_b   1.000
_cell.length_c   1.000
_cell.angle_alpha   90.00
_cell.angle_beta   90.00
_cell.angle_gamma   90.00
#
_symmetry.space_group_name_H-M   'P 1'
#
loop_
_entity.id
_entity.type
_entity.pdbx_description
1 polymer ?
#
loop_
_entity_poly.entity_id
_entity_poly.type
_entity_poly.pdbx_seq_one_letter_code
_entity_poly.pdbx_strand_id
1 'polypeptide(L)'
;MPTDDGQEKGAGSTLAISSPTNESIKGFVSIFGSQITKGELHIHLPKFTKGRPVVARIKANAPVVIPQLRDVNNYLQLALEHLGTEPAPDSAARALDYMEDLLDLIERTLAIFEGNLSAAIHYPVRRLDPPLPGNLVLEFFINHANFITKVHVVDDPTAVPKHGLFPALSRLRPHHHHHHPNQSPATHTASDFETVTGTVHQVSIETIYPYLDTVRASLAKAQFLVSDMIKKFLVFVTLDDEAYEAFSAA
;
A
#
# COMPACT_ATOMS: atom_id res chain seq x y z
N MET A 1 -27.15 -15.66 10.93
CA MET A 1 -25.72 -15.30 10.97
C MET A 1 -25.65 -13.79 11.13
N PRO A 2 -25.02 -13.27 12.18
CA PRO A 2 -24.77 -11.84 12.26
C PRO A 2 -23.60 -11.54 11.32
N THR A 3 -23.86 -10.82 10.23
CA THR A 3 -22.83 -10.04 9.55
C THR A 3 -22.48 -8.93 10.51
N ASP A 4 -21.42 -9.16 11.29
CA ASP A 4 -20.74 -8.08 11.99
C ASP A 4 -20.10 -7.21 10.90
N ASP A 5 -20.91 -6.31 10.34
CA ASP A 5 -20.45 -5.17 9.58
C ASP A 5 -19.67 -4.31 10.59
N GLY A 6 -18.42 -4.71 10.82
CA GLY A 6 -17.41 -3.92 11.48
C GLY A 6 -17.19 -2.67 10.65
N GLN A 7 -18.15 -1.74 10.71
CA GLN A 7 -17.95 -0.35 10.40
C GLN A 7 -16.85 0.10 11.36
N GLU A 8 -15.61 0.01 10.90
CA GLU A 8 -14.48 0.75 11.45
C GLU A 8 -15.03 2.13 11.82
N LYS A 9 -15.01 2.49 13.11
CA LYS A 9 -15.43 3.83 13.57
C LYS A 9 -14.27 4.82 13.37
N GLY A 10 -13.71 4.84 12.17
CA GLY A 10 -12.68 5.80 11.77
C GLY A 10 -13.29 7.15 11.41
N ALA A 11 -12.50 8.22 11.47
CA ALA A 11 -12.86 9.48 10.82
C ALA A 11 -12.45 9.39 9.35
N GLY A 12 -13.40 9.39 8.43
CA GLY A 12 -13.11 9.52 7.00
C GLY A 12 -12.51 10.89 6.67
N SER A 13 -11.69 10.97 5.62
CA SER A 13 -11.11 12.23 5.15
C SER A 13 -11.61 12.54 3.74
N THR A 14 -11.94 13.80 3.46
CA THR A 14 -12.27 14.25 2.11
C THR A 14 -11.13 15.09 1.56
N LEU A 15 -10.55 14.64 0.46
CA LEU A 15 -9.45 15.30 -0.24
C LEU A 15 -10.01 16.08 -1.43
N ALA A 16 -9.67 17.35 -1.51
CA ALA A 16 -9.90 18.14 -2.71
C ALA A 16 -8.83 17.78 -3.76
N ILE A 17 -9.27 17.31 -4.92
CA ILE A 17 -8.39 16.95 -6.04
C ILE A 17 -8.38 18.13 -7.00
N SER A 18 -7.43 19.05 -6.82
CA SER A 18 -7.26 20.20 -7.70
C SER A 18 -5.83 20.74 -7.58
N SER A 19 -5.38 21.43 -8.62
CA SER A 19 -4.12 22.18 -8.59
C SER A 19 -4.34 23.57 -9.19
N PRO A 20 -3.74 24.64 -8.63
CA PRO A 20 -3.80 25.97 -9.21
C PRO A 20 -3.23 26.06 -10.64
N THR A 21 -2.30 25.16 -10.97
CA THR A 21 -1.59 25.16 -12.26
C THR A 21 -2.15 24.14 -13.25
N ASN A 22 -3.02 23.24 -12.79
CA ASN A 22 -3.57 22.18 -13.62
C ASN A 22 -5.09 22.10 -13.46
N GLU A 23 -5.80 22.58 -14.49
CA GLU A 23 -7.26 22.56 -14.55
C GLU A 23 -7.83 21.28 -15.19
N SER A 24 -6.97 20.35 -15.59
CA SER A 24 -7.40 19.14 -16.31
C SER A 24 -8.18 18.17 -15.44
N ILE A 25 -7.98 18.22 -14.11
CA ILE A 25 -8.70 17.39 -13.14
C ILE A 25 -9.10 18.30 -11.97
N LYS A 26 -10.39 18.35 -11.65
CA LYS A 26 -10.91 19.09 -10.48
C LYS A 26 -11.95 18.24 -9.77
N GLY A 27 -12.03 18.29 -8.45
CA GLY A 27 -13.08 17.59 -7.74
C GLY A 27 -12.70 17.23 -6.31
N PHE A 28 -13.26 16.13 -5.82
CA PHE A 28 -12.94 15.60 -4.50
C PHE A 28 -13.11 14.08 -4.44
N VAL A 29 -12.45 13.47 -3.47
CA VAL A 29 -12.63 12.08 -3.08
C VAL A 29 -12.73 11.99 -1.56
N SER A 30 -13.61 11.14 -1.05
CA SER A 30 -13.74 10.81 0.36
C SER A 30 -13.16 9.43 0.59
N ILE A 31 -12.10 9.36 1.39
CA ILE A 31 -11.35 8.15 1.71
C ILE A 31 -11.72 7.72 3.13
N PHE A 32 -11.94 6.42 3.29
CA PHE A 32 -12.25 5.76 4.53
C PHE A 32 -11.47 4.45 4.62
N GLY A 33 -10.52 4.36 5.56
CA GLY A 33 -9.59 3.23 5.63
C GLY A 33 -8.86 3.05 4.29
N SER A 34 -9.04 1.88 3.68
CA SER A 34 -8.46 1.52 2.37
C SER A 34 -9.36 1.82 1.17
N GLN A 35 -10.49 2.51 1.36
CA GLN A 35 -11.52 2.66 0.33
C GLN A 35 -11.86 4.11 0.04
N ILE A 36 -12.09 4.44 -1.24
CA ILE A 36 -12.74 5.67 -1.66
C ILE A 36 -14.25 5.41 -1.66
N THR A 37 -14.95 6.00 -0.70
CA THR A 37 -16.39 5.78 -0.50
C THR A 37 -17.23 6.73 -1.34
N LYS A 38 -16.73 7.92 -1.63
CA LYS A 38 -17.43 8.91 -2.46
C LYS A 38 -16.41 9.70 -3.26
N GLY A 39 -16.81 10.19 -4.42
CA GLY A 39 -15.98 11.13 -5.15
C GLY A 39 -16.70 11.67 -6.36
N GLU A 40 -16.32 12.88 -6.76
CA GLU A 40 -16.73 13.47 -8.02
C GLU A 40 -15.51 14.18 -8.62
N LEU A 41 -15.13 13.77 -9.83
CA LEU A 41 -14.01 14.31 -10.58
C LEU A 41 -14.51 14.85 -11.92
N HIS A 42 -14.14 16.09 -12.22
CA HIS A 42 -14.33 16.79 -13.48
C HIS A 42 -13.02 16.74 -14.26
N ILE A 43 -13.02 16.00 -15.36
CA ILE A 43 -11.85 15.76 -16.21
C ILE A 43 -12.00 16.60 -17.47
N HIS A 44 -11.08 17.53 -17.69
CA HIS A 44 -11.07 18.42 -18.83
C HIS A 44 -9.81 18.21 -19.68
N LEU A 45 -9.96 17.43 -20.76
CA LEU A 45 -8.88 17.13 -21.70
C LEU A 45 -9.31 17.52 -23.12
N PRO A 46 -9.22 18.81 -23.52
CA PRO A 46 -9.86 19.34 -24.73
C PRO A 46 -9.64 18.54 -26.00
N LYS A 47 -8.39 18.06 -26.21
CA LYS A 47 -7.99 17.26 -27.38
C LYS A 47 -8.66 15.89 -27.43
N PHE A 48 -9.00 15.31 -26.28
CA PHE A 48 -9.46 13.92 -26.15
C PHE A 48 -10.95 13.81 -25.80
N THR A 49 -11.55 14.87 -25.23
CA THR A 49 -12.95 14.91 -24.84
C THR A 49 -13.80 15.84 -25.71
N LYS A 50 -13.30 16.18 -26.91
CA LYS A 50 -13.98 17.08 -27.88
C LYS A 50 -14.37 18.42 -27.23
N GLY A 51 -13.50 18.95 -26.36
CA GLY A 51 -13.72 20.19 -25.62
C GLY A 51 -14.72 20.12 -24.45
N ARG A 52 -15.37 18.98 -24.19
CA ARG A 52 -16.36 18.85 -23.10
C ARG A 52 -15.74 18.22 -21.86
N PRO A 53 -15.96 18.76 -20.64
CA PRO A 53 -15.58 18.08 -19.42
C PRO A 53 -16.31 16.74 -19.26
N VAL A 54 -15.60 15.73 -18.79
CA VAL A 54 -16.14 14.41 -18.41
C VAL A 54 -16.27 14.36 -16.90
N VAL A 55 -17.43 13.94 -16.39
CA VAL A 55 -17.65 13.79 -14.94
C VAL A 55 -17.58 12.32 -14.57
N ALA A 56 -16.68 11.97 -13.66
CA ALA A 56 -16.55 10.65 -13.07
C ALA A 56 -17.02 10.69 -11.62
N ARG A 57 -17.99 9.84 -11.24
CA ARG A 57 -18.46 9.75 -9.85
C ARG A 57 -18.24 8.37 -9.27
N ILE A 58 -17.82 8.37 -8.00
CA ILE A 58 -17.71 7.19 -7.15
C ILE A 58 -18.87 7.24 -6.17
N LYS A 59 -19.68 6.18 -6.15
CA LYS A 59 -20.86 6.09 -5.28
C LYS A 59 -20.54 5.34 -3.99
N ALA A 60 -21.21 5.73 -2.91
CA ALA A 60 -21.12 5.08 -1.60
C ALA A 60 -21.45 3.59 -1.62
N ASN A 61 -22.32 3.13 -2.52
CA ASN A 61 -22.69 1.72 -2.65
C ASN A 61 -21.74 0.91 -3.53
N ALA A 62 -20.73 1.54 -4.14
CA ALA A 62 -19.73 0.89 -4.97
C ALA A 62 -18.35 1.54 -4.72
N PRO A 63 -17.80 1.40 -3.50
CA PRO A 63 -16.53 2.00 -3.15
C PRO A 63 -15.37 1.43 -3.98
N VAL A 64 -14.33 2.23 -4.13
CA VAL A 64 -13.10 1.84 -4.84
C VAL A 64 -12.03 1.51 -3.80
N VAL A 65 -11.58 0.26 -3.77
CA VAL A 65 -10.47 -0.15 -2.89
C VAL A 65 -9.15 0.35 -3.45
N ILE A 66 -8.30 0.91 -2.59
CA ILE A 66 -6.91 1.27 -2.88
C ILE A 66 -6.03 0.13 -2.33
N PRO A 67 -5.52 -0.78 -3.18
CA PRO A 67 -4.83 -1.98 -2.69
C PRO A 67 -3.63 -1.67 -1.79
N GLN A 68 -2.85 -0.64 -2.13
CA GLN A 68 -1.72 -0.19 -1.31
C GLN A 68 -2.13 0.12 0.14
N LEU A 69 -3.24 0.83 0.36
CA LEU A 69 -3.69 1.16 1.72
C LEU A 69 -4.20 -0.08 2.47
N ARG A 70 -4.83 -1.02 1.76
CA ARG A 70 -5.21 -2.31 2.35
C ARG A 70 -3.97 -3.10 2.79
N ASP A 71 -2.95 -3.14 1.94
CA ASP A 71 -1.72 -3.87 2.23
C ASP A 71 -0.94 -3.23 3.38
N VAL A 72 -0.90 -1.89 3.45
CA VAL A 72 -0.39 -1.15 4.63
C VAL A 72 -1.14 -1.56 5.90
N ASN A 73 -2.47 -1.59 5.86
CA ASN A 73 -3.28 -1.98 7.03
C ASN A 73 -2.98 -3.43 7.45
N ASN A 74 -2.86 -4.34 6.49
CA ASN A 74 -2.55 -5.75 6.75
C ASN A 74 -1.18 -5.91 7.42
N TYR A 75 -0.12 -5.30 6.89
CA TYR A 75 1.21 -5.43 7.48
C TYR A 75 1.33 -4.72 8.83
N LEU A 76 0.66 -3.57 9.01
CA LEU A 76 0.57 -2.93 10.32
C LEU A 76 -0.13 -3.82 11.34
N GLN A 77 -1.23 -4.46 10.97
CA GLN A 77 -1.94 -5.38 11.86
C GLN A 77 -1.07 -6.58 12.22
N LEU A 78 -0.37 -7.19 11.26
CA LEU A 78 0.57 -8.28 11.51
C LEU A 78 1.70 -7.85 12.46
N ALA A 79 2.27 -6.65 12.28
CA ALA A 79 3.30 -6.11 13.16
C ALA A 79 2.77 -5.87 14.60
N LEU A 80 1.53 -5.41 14.74
CA LEU A 80 0.88 -5.22 16.04
C LEU A 80 0.55 -6.55 16.73
N GLU A 81 0.10 -7.54 15.95
CA GLU A 81 -0.16 -8.90 16.46
C GLU A 81 1.16 -9.55 16.93
N HIS A 82 2.23 -9.40 16.16
CA HIS A 82 3.59 -9.84 16.53
C HIS A 82 4.00 -9.23 17.88
N LEU A 83 3.80 -7.91 18.05
CA LEU A 83 4.07 -7.18 19.30
C LEU A 83 3.21 -7.58 20.51
N GLY A 84 1.99 -8.05 20.28
CA GLY A 84 0.99 -8.22 21.34
C GLY A 84 0.71 -9.67 21.76
N THR A 85 1.00 -10.65 20.90
CA THR A 85 0.56 -12.05 21.10
C THR A 85 1.67 -13.01 21.49
N GLU A 86 2.93 -12.66 21.26
CA GLU A 86 4.05 -13.55 21.56
C GLU A 86 4.52 -13.40 23.01
N PRO A 87 4.82 -14.52 23.71
CA PRO A 87 5.48 -14.46 25.00
C PRO A 87 6.87 -13.81 24.84
N ALA A 88 7.35 -13.14 25.89
CA ALA A 88 8.69 -12.57 25.87
C ALA A 88 9.73 -13.65 25.48
N PRO A 89 10.68 -13.32 24.59
CA PRO A 89 11.69 -14.27 24.15
C PRO A 89 12.50 -14.79 25.35
N ASP A 90 12.68 -16.10 25.41
CA ASP A 90 13.39 -16.80 26.50
C ASP A 90 14.92 -16.79 26.35
N SER A 91 15.41 -16.30 25.20
CA SER A 91 16.81 -16.35 24.82
C SER A 91 17.16 -15.20 23.86
N ALA A 92 18.45 -14.87 23.83
CA ALA A 92 18.99 -13.83 22.97
C ALA A 92 18.73 -14.09 21.47
N ALA A 93 18.96 -15.33 21.02
CA ALA A 93 18.70 -15.72 19.63
C ALA A 93 17.23 -15.50 19.25
N ARG A 94 16.28 -15.93 20.08
CA ARG A 94 14.84 -15.73 19.80
C ARG A 94 14.44 -14.26 19.86
N ALA A 95 15.08 -13.46 20.70
CA ALA A 95 14.83 -12.02 20.74
C ALA A 95 15.30 -11.33 19.45
N LEU A 96 16.44 -11.75 18.89
CA LEU A 96 16.94 -11.27 17.60
C LEU A 96 16.00 -11.66 16.46
N ASP A 97 15.67 -12.95 16.33
CA ASP A 97 14.73 -13.44 15.31
C ASP A 97 13.41 -12.66 15.35
N TYR A 98 12.88 -12.47 16.57
CA TYR A 98 11.65 -11.71 16.79
C TYR A 98 11.75 -10.25 16.32
N MET A 99 12.86 -9.57 16.58
CA MET A 99 13.08 -8.18 16.14
C MET A 99 13.30 -8.09 14.63
N GLU A 100 13.97 -9.08 14.03
CA GLU A 100 14.19 -9.16 12.58
C GLU A 100 12.86 -9.37 11.84
N ASP A 101 11.98 -10.25 12.33
CA ASP A 101 10.64 -10.45 11.79
C ASP A 101 9.80 -9.16 11.85
N LEU A 102 9.86 -8.43 12.98
CA LEU A 102 9.19 -7.15 13.13
C LEU A 102 9.74 -6.11 12.15
N LEU A 103 11.07 -6.08 11.96
CA LEU A 103 11.72 -5.17 11.03
C LEU A 103 11.29 -5.46 9.58
N ASP A 104 11.23 -6.73 9.17
CA ASP A 104 10.75 -7.13 7.83
C ASP A 104 9.31 -6.64 7.57
N LEU A 105 8.40 -6.80 8.54
CA LEU A 105 7.02 -6.29 8.42
C LEU A 105 6.97 -4.76 8.26
N ILE A 106 7.79 -4.03 9.01
CA ILE A 106 7.90 -2.57 8.91
C ILE A 106 8.47 -2.15 7.54
N GLU A 107 9.52 -2.82 7.07
CA GLU A 107 10.17 -2.55 5.79
C GLU A 107 9.25 -2.82 4.60
N ARG A 108 8.51 -3.94 4.64
CA ARG A 108 7.46 -4.24 3.63
C ARG A 108 6.37 -3.17 3.62
N THR A 109 5.98 -2.66 4.80
CA THR A 109 4.98 -1.59 4.89
C THR A 109 5.52 -0.29 4.27
N LEU A 110 6.77 0.07 4.57
CA LEU A 110 7.43 1.27 4.03
C LEU A 110 7.62 1.19 2.51
N ALA A 111 7.96 0.02 1.98
CA ALA A 111 8.13 -0.22 0.55
C ALA A 111 6.85 0.10 -0.26
N ILE A 112 5.66 -0.08 0.31
CA ILE A 112 4.39 0.27 -0.35
C ILE A 112 4.29 1.77 -0.65
N PHE A 113 4.90 2.61 0.20
CA PHE A 113 4.92 4.06 0.03
C PHE A 113 5.98 4.54 -0.96
N GLU A 114 6.92 3.72 -1.42
CA GLU A 114 7.93 4.21 -2.39
C GLU A 114 7.33 4.56 -3.75
N GLY A 115 6.13 4.04 -4.04
CA GLY A 115 5.41 4.30 -5.28
C GLY A 115 6.04 3.58 -6.47
N ASN A 116 5.20 3.14 -7.41
CA ASN A 116 5.70 2.64 -8.68
C ASN A 116 5.61 3.78 -9.71
N LEU A 117 6.75 4.36 -10.08
CA LEU A 117 6.83 5.45 -11.08
C LEU A 117 6.69 4.95 -12.52
N SER A 118 6.34 3.68 -12.71
CA SER A 118 6.11 3.10 -14.04
C SER A 118 5.04 3.88 -14.81
N ALA A 119 5.20 3.92 -16.13
CA ALA A 119 4.18 4.43 -17.05
C ALA A 119 2.99 3.46 -17.20
N ALA A 120 3.12 2.25 -16.68
CA ALA A 120 2.06 1.26 -16.63
C ALA A 120 0.89 1.71 -15.76
N ILE A 121 -0.33 1.35 -16.17
CA ILE A 121 -1.52 1.47 -15.33
C ILE A 121 -1.54 0.25 -14.41
N HIS A 122 -1.55 0.46 -13.10
CA HIS A 122 -1.57 -0.59 -12.09
C HIS A 122 -2.93 -0.70 -11.39
N TYR A 123 -3.61 0.42 -11.16
CA TYR A 123 -4.83 0.49 -10.33
C TYR A 123 -6.03 1.13 -11.04
N PRO A 124 -6.50 0.55 -12.17
CA PRO A 124 -7.58 1.15 -12.95
C PRO A 124 -8.93 1.14 -12.21
N VAL A 125 -9.61 2.28 -12.22
CA VAL A 125 -10.93 2.48 -11.60
C VAL A 125 -12.02 2.18 -12.60
N ARG A 126 -12.74 1.07 -12.40
CA ARG A 126 -13.73 0.57 -13.37
C ARG A 126 -15.18 0.92 -13.02
N ARG A 127 -15.51 1.05 -11.74
CA ARG A 127 -16.88 1.24 -11.25
C ARG A 127 -17.20 2.72 -11.03
N LEU A 128 -17.48 3.42 -12.12
CA LEU A 128 -17.86 4.84 -12.12
C LEU A 128 -19.28 5.01 -12.64
N ASP A 129 -19.97 6.08 -12.20
CA ASP A 129 -21.28 6.45 -12.73
C ASP A 129 -21.40 7.96 -13.05
N PRO A 130 -21.43 8.37 -14.33
CA PRO A 130 -21.41 7.49 -15.50
C PRO A 130 -20.05 6.80 -15.70
N PRO A 131 -20.00 5.68 -16.45
CA PRO A 131 -18.74 5.11 -16.90
C PRO A 131 -17.92 6.12 -17.71
N LEU A 132 -16.59 6.04 -17.60
CA LEU A 132 -15.70 6.86 -18.42
C LEU A 132 -15.81 6.48 -19.91
N PRO A 133 -15.56 7.43 -20.84
CA PRO A 133 -15.30 7.10 -22.24
C PRO A 133 -14.23 6.01 -22.37
N GLY A 134 -14.39 5.08 -23.31
CA GLY A 134 -13.52 3.89 -23.41
C GLY A 134 -12.03 4.20 -23.63
N ASN A 135 -11.69 5.38 -24.12
CA ASN A 135 -10.32 5.85 -24.31
C ASN A 135 -9.71 6.52 -23.05
N LEU A 136 -10.45 6.59 -21.94
CA LEU A 136 -9.97 7.18 -20.68
C LEU A 136 -9.92 6.11 -19.58
N VAL A 137 -8.82 6.09 -18.84
CA VAL A 137 -8.65 5.26 -17.65
C VAL A 137 -8.31 6.15 -16.47
N LEU A 138 -9.09 6.07 -15.40
CA LEU A 138 -8.80 6.72 -14.13
C LEU A 138 -8.02 5.75 -13.24
N GLU A 139 -7.04 6.26 -12.53
CA GLU A 139 -6.20 5.50 -11.61
C GLU A 139 -6.02 6.29 -10.30
N PHE A 140 -6.06 5.57 -9.19
CA PHE A 140 -5.72 6.08 -7.87
C PHE A 140 -4.61 5.23 -7.26
N PHE A 141 -3.56 5.88 -6.78
CA PHE A 141 -2.45 5.20 -6.12
C PHE A 141 -1.77 6.12 -5.12
N ILE A 142 -0.94 5.53 -4.26
CA ILE A 142 -0.10 6.23 -3.31
C ILE A 142 1.32 6.31 -3.88
N ASN A 143 1.89 7.50 -3.83
CA ASN A 143 3.30 7.73 -4.11
C ASN A 143 3.89 8.57 -2.97
N HIS A 144 4.87 8.02 -2.27
CA HIS A 144 5.38 8.59 -1.02
C HIS A 144 4.25 8.80 -0.02
N ALA A 145 3.99 10.03 0.41
CA ALA A 145 2.88 10.36 1.32
C ALA A 145 1.70 11.03 0.59
N ASN A 146 1.71 10.99 -0.76
CA ASN A 146 0.73 11.66 -1.59
C ASN A 146 -0.28 10.67 -2.16
N PHE A 147 -1.53 11.10 -2.17
CA PHE A 147 -2.59 10.47 -2.95
C PHE A 147 -2.53 10.99 -4.38
N ILE A 148 -2.32 10.10 -5.34
CA ILE A 148 -2.20 10.44 -6.75
C ILE A 148 -3.49 10.09 -7.46
N THR A 149 -4.08 11.08 -8.12
CA THR A 149 -5.17 10.88 -9.09
C THR A 149 -4.59 11.05 -10.48
N LYS A 150 -4.59 9.98 -11.28
CA LYS A 150 -4.06 9.99 -12.64
C LYS A 150 -5.14 9.60 -13.64
N VAL A 151 -5.22 10.33 -14.75
CA VAL A 151 -6.05 10.01 -15.90
C VAL A 151 -5.15 9.71 -17.08
N HIS A 152 -5.33 8.52 -17.65
CA HIS A 152 -4.64 8.05 -18.85
C HIS A 152 -5.58 8.13 -20.04
N VAL A 153 -5.05 8.55 -21.18
CA VAL A 153 -5.68 8.42 -22.49
C VAL A 153 -5.02 7.25 -23.21
N VAL A 154 -5.81 6.28 -23.62
CA VAL A 154 -5.36 5.07 -24.31
C VAL A 154 -5.81 5.09 -25.77
N ASP A 155 -4.93 4.70 -26.69
CA ASP A 155 -5.24 4.65 -28.13
C ASP A 155 -6.16 3.48 -28.49
N ASP A 156 -5.97 2.33 -27.84
CA ASP A 156 -6.78 1.14 -28.03
C ASP A 156 -7.57 0.82 -26.76
N PRO A 157 -8.89 1.10 -26.71
CA PRO A 157 -9.72 0.79 -25.55
C PRO A 157 -9.87 -0.73 -25.33
N THR A 158 -9.52 -1.56 -26.32
CA THR A 158 -9.53 -3.02 -26.18
C THR A 158 -8.28 -3.59 -25.51
N ALA A 159 -7.20 -2.79 -25.45
CA ALA A 159 -6.00 -3.12 -24.69
C ALA A 159 -6.22 -3.01 -23.18
N VAL A 160 -7.31 -2.35 -22.74
CA VAL A 160 -7.76 -2.39 -21.35
C VAL A 160 -8.37 -3.76 -21.09
N PRO A 161 -7.77 -4.59 -20.23
CA PRO A 161 -8.21 -5.97 -20.12
C PRO A 161 -9.63 -6.09 -19.57
N LYS A 162 -10.46 -6.81 -20.33
CA LYS A 162 -11.86 -7.05 -20.02
C LYS A 162 -11.96 -8.34 -19.21
N HIS A 163 -11.96 -8.23 -17.88
CA HIS A 163 -12.13 -9.33 -16.92
C HIS A 163 -11.05 -10.42 -16.90
N GLY A 164 -10.41 -10.58 -15.74
CA GLY A 164 -9.65 -11.80 -15.42
C GLY A 164 -9.19 -11.78 -13.96
N LEU A 165 -9.85 -12.60 -13.14
CA LEU A 165 -9.48 -13.05 -11.79
C LEU A 165 -8.22 -12.41 -11.16
N PHE A 166 -8.42 -11.55 -10.17
CA PHE A 166 -7.44 -11.49 -9.08
C PHE A 166 -7.42 -12.89 -8.43
N PRO A 167 -6.29 -13.60 -8.34
CA PRO A 167 -6.20 -14.68 -7.38
C PRO A 167 -6.40 -14.03 -6.01
N ALA A 168 -7.48 -14.39 -5.33
CA ALA A 168 -7.65 -14.01 -3.94
C ALA A 168 -6.40 -14.47 -3.17
N LEU A 169 -5.67 -13.53 -2.56
CA LEU A 169 -4.69 -13.84 -1.52
C LEU A 169 -5.44 -14.35 -0.30
N SER A 170 -5.98 -15.57 -0.40
CA SER A 170 -6.60 -16.33 0.66
C SER A 170 -5.69 -17.49 1.03
N ARG A 171 -4.42 -17.21 1.34
CA ARG A 171 -3.52 -18.15 2.04
C ARG A 171 -2.51 -17.39 2.89
N LEU A 172 -3.00 -16.62 3.86
CA LEU A 172 -2.31 -16.61 5.15
C LEU A 172 -2.46 -18.04 5.69
N ARG A 173 -1.42 -18.86 5.51
CA ARG A 173 -1.34 -20.13 6.24
C ARG A 173 -1.02 -19.77 7.70
N PRO A 174 -1.70 -20.39 8.68
CA PRO A 174 -1.22 -20.31 10.04
C PRO A 174 0.16 -21.00 10.10
N HIS A 175 1.19 -20.23 10.45
CA HIS A 175 2.51 -20.76 10.71
C HIS A 175 2.45 -21.62 11.98
N HIS A 176 2.36 -22.94 11.82
CA HIS A 176 2.85 -23.86 12.83
C HIS A 176 4.36 -24.01 12.64
N HIS A 177 5.11 -23.69 13.70
CA HIS A 177 6.54 -23.89 13.81
C HIS A 177 6.96 -25.31 13.44
N HIS A 178 7.88 -25.44 12.48
CA HIS A 178 8.96 -26.43 12.51
C HIS A 178 10.14 -25.83 11.73
N HIS A 179 11.25 -25.59 12.44
CA HIS A 179 12.52 -25.16 11.87
C HIS A 179 12.98 -26.09 10.75
N HIS A 180 13.25 -25.53 9.57
CA HIS A 180 14.08 -26.17 8.57
C HIS A 180 15.07 -25.14 8.02
N PRO A 181 16.40 -25.34 8.16
CA PRO A 181 17.39 -24.39 7.70
C PRO A 181 17.78 -24.74 6.25
N ASN A 182 16.94 -24.37 5.28
CA ASN A 182 17.32 -24.14 3.88
C ASN A 182 16.05 -23.82 3.06
N GLN A 183 15.53 -22.61 3.15
CA GLN A 183 14.60 -22.11 2.15
C GLN A 183 15.13 -20.78 1.63
N SER A 184 15.52 -20.82 0.35
CA SER A 184 15.84 -19.65 -0.45
C SER A 184 14.74 -18.59 -0.30
N PRO A 185 15.08 -17.29 -0.37
CA PRO A 185 14.10 -16.22 -0.19
C PRO A 185 12.97 -16.40 -1.20
N ALA A 186 11.77 -16.68 -0.69
CA ALA A 186 10.57 -16.66 -1.49
C ALA A 186 10.44 -15.25 -2.07
N THR A 187 10.70 -15.14 -3.37
CA THR A 187 10.42 -13.96 -4.17
C THR A 187 8.92 -13.78 -4.10
N HIS A 188 8.43 -13.01 -3.13
CA HIS A 188 7.03 -12.68 -3.02
C HIS A 188 6.68 -11.78 -4.20
N THR A 189 6.12 -12.47 -5.16
CA THR A 189 5.73 -12.10 -6.50
C THR A 189 5.06 -10.73 -6.53
N ALA A 190 5.54 -9.91 -7.47
CA ALA A 190 4.76 -8.86 -8.11
C ALA A 190 3.30 -9.30 -8.18
N SER A 191 2.42 -8.60 -7.47
CA SER A 191 1.00 -8.72 -7.67
C SER A 191 0.71 -8.61 -9.17
N ASP A 192 -0.13 -9.49 -9.68
CA ASP A 192 -0.60 -9.54 -11.07
C ASP A 192 -1.34 -8.24 -11.39
N PHE A 193 -0.59 -7.17 -11.59
CA PHE A 193 -1.06 -5.91 -12.08
C PHE A 193 -1.17 -6.06 -13.59
N GLU A 194 -2.41 -6.04 -14.07
CA GLU A 194 -2.69 -5.83 -15.48
C GLU A 194 -2.06 -4.52 -15.93
N THR A 195 -0.88 -4.64 -16.52
CA THR A 195 -0.17 -3.51 -17.09
C THR A 195 -0.88 -3.16 -18.40
N VAL A 196 -1.71 -2.12 -18.37
CA VAL A 196 -2.26 -1.58 -19.61
C VAL A 196 -1.13 -0.82 -20.31
N THR A 197 -0.65 -1.35 -21.42
CA THR A 197 0.29 -0.66 -22.32
C THR A 197 -0.50 0.15 -23.34
N GLY A 198 0.00 1.33 -23.74
CA GLY A 198 -0.65 2.15 -24.80
C GLY A 198 -1.18 3.51 -24.36
N THR A 199 -0.69 4.06 -23.25
CA THR A 199 -1.00 5.44 -22.84
C THR A 199 -0.34 6.44 -23.79
N VAL A 200 -1.15 7.24 -24.48
CA VAL A 200 -0.66 8.32 -25.37
C VAL A 200 -0.62 9.68 -24.70
N HIS A 201 -1.41 9.85 -23.64
CA HIS A 201 -1.42 11.06 -22.86
C HIS A 201 -1.79 10.72 -21.43
N GLN A 202 -1.16 11.39 -20.46
CA GLN A 202 -1.50 11.24 -19.05
C GLN A 202 -1.50 12.60 -18.37
N VAL A 203 -2.39 12.76 -17.41
CA VAL A 203 -2.39 13.90 -16.50
C VAL A 203 -2.56 13.37 -15.08
N SER A 204 -1.75 13.89 -14.15
CA SER A 204 -1.83 13.54 -12.74
C SER A 204 -1.99 14.78 -11.87
N ILE A 205 -2.67 14.59 -10.74
CA ILE A 205 -2.69 15.51 -9.61
C ILE A 205 -2.20 14.75 -8.39
N GLU A 206 -1.23 15.36 -7.71
CA GLU A 206 -0.77 14.89 -6.41
C GLU A 206 -1.52 15.67 -5.34
N THR A 207 -2.09 14.97 -4.38
CA THR A 207 -2.81 15.56 -3.26
C THR A 207 -2.21 15.05 -1.96
N ILE A 208 -1.84 15.98 -1.08
CA ILE A 208 -1.31 15.64 0.23
C ILE A 208 -2.41 14.95 1.01
N TYR A 209 -2.12 13.75 1.53
CA TYR A 209 -2.99 13.03 2.44
C TYR A 209 -2.33 12.95 3.82
N PRO A 210 -2.65 13.85 4.76
CA PRO A 210 -1.86 14.06 5.99
C PRO A 210 -1.68 12.80 6.85
N TYR A 211 -2.64 11.89 6.81
CA TYR A 211 -2.57 10.64 7.56
C TYR A 211 -1.48 9.70 7.03
N LEU A 212 -1.22 9.69 5.71
CA LEU A 212 -0.15 8.86 5.14
C LEU A 212 1.22 9.34 5.55
N ASP A 213 1.41 10.67 5.60
CA ASP A 213 2.67 11.26 6.07
C ASP A 213 2.93 10.89 7.53
N THR A 214 1.89 10.98 8.37
CA THR A 214 1.96 10.60 9.79
C THR A 214 2.29 9.12 9.97
N VAL A 215 1.63 8.24 9.22
CA VAL A 215 1.88 6.78 9.26
C VAL A 215 3.30 6.48 8.80
N ARG A 216 3.72 7.01 7.66
CA ARG A 216 5.07 6.80 7.12
C ARG A 216 6.14 7.30 8.09
N ALA A 217 5.99 8.49 8.66
CA ALA A 217 6.94 9.03 9.63
C ALA A 217 7.01 8.19 10.90
N SER A 218 5.88 7.65 11.36
CA SER A 218 5.83 6.75 12.52
C SER A 218 6.51 5.41 12.24
N LEU A 219 6.27 4.83 11.07
CA LEU A 219 6.93 3.61 10.60
C LEU A 219 8.45 3.79 10.46
N ALA A 220 8.90 4.91 9.89
CA ALA A 220 10.34 5.19 9.76
C ALA A 220 11.03 5.30 11.13
N LYS A 221 10.36 5.90 12.12
CA LYS A 221 10.86 5.93 13.50
C LYS A 221 10.91 4.53 14.11
N ALA A 222 9.86 3.72 13.92
CA ALA A 222 9.84 2.35 14.40
C ALA A 222 10.96 1.51 13.78
N GLN A 223 11.16 1.60 12.46
CA GLN A 223 12.25 0.95 11.75
C GLN A 223 13.62 1.31 12.34
N PHE A 224 13.86 2.61 12.57
CA PHE A 224 15.10 3.08 13.16
C PHE A 224 15.33 2.48 14.56
N LEU A 225 14.31 2.49 15.41
CA LEU A 225 14.41 1.96 16.77
C LEU A 225 14.69 0.45 16.79
N VAL A 226 13.95 -0.33 15.98
CA VAL A 226 14.14 -1.79 15.90
C VAL A 226 15.53 -2.11 15.35
N SER A 227 15.97 -1.43 14.30
CA SER A 227 17.32 -1.61 13.74
C SER A 227 18.43 -1.25 14.73
N ASP A 228 18.27 -0.16 15.50
CA ASP A 228 19.22 0.22 16.54
C ASP A 228 19.25 -0.80 17.70
N MET A 229 18.10 -1.34 18.09
CA MET A 229 18.01 -2.39 19.11
C MET A 229 18.73 -3.67 18.65
N ILE A 230 18.48 -4.14 17.43
CA ILE A 230 19.17 -5.31 16.86
C ILE A 230 20.69 -5.11 16.91
N LYS A 231 21.19 -3.95 16.44
CA LYS A 231 22.63 -3.65 16.44
C LYS A 231 23.23 -3.67 17.84
N LYS A 232 22.57 -3.04 18.81
CA LYS A 232 23.05 -3.03 20.21
C LYS A 232 23.03 -4.43 20.81
N PHE A 233 21.99 -5.20 20.51
CA PHE A 233 21.83 -6.55 21.03
C PHE A 233 22.92 -7.48 20.50
N LEU A 234 23.26 -7.40 19.20
CA LEU A 234 24.37 -8.13 18.61
C LEU A 234 25.71 -7.81 19.29
N VAL A 235 25.97 -6.53 19.61
CA VAL A 235 27.19 -6.13 20.34
C VAL A 235 27.25 -6.78 21.73
N PHE A 236 26.13 -6.83 22.46
CA PHE A 236 26.11 -7.47 23.78
C PHE A 236 26.34 -8.99 23.70
N VAL A 237 25.67 -9.68 22.76
CA VAL A 237 25.84 -11.12 22.58
C VAL A 237 27.31 -11.45 22.25
N THR A 238 27.96 -10.68 21.38
CA THR A 238 29.37 -10.93 21.05
C THR A 238 30.32 -10.74 22.24
N LEU A 239 30.03 -9.79 23.13
CA LEU A 239 30.86 -9.55 24.31
C LEU A 239 30.72 -10.67 25.34
N ASP A 240 29.53 -11.23 25.50
CA ASP A 240 29.29 -12.35 26.40
C ASP A 240 29.99 -13.63 25.90
N ASP A 241 29.99 -13.88 24.60
CA ASP A 241 30.71 -15.01 24.00
C ASP A 241 32.23 -14.87 24.20
N GLU A 242 32.79 -13.69 23.95
CA GLU A 242 34.22 -13.41 24.19
C GLU A 242 34.60 -13.56 25.67
N ALA A 243 33.74 -13.09 26.59
CA ALA A 243 33.96 -13.23 28.02
C ALA A 243 33.91 -14.70 28.45
N TYR A 244 32.95 -15.48 27.94
CA TYR A 244 32.84 -16.91 28.23
C TYR A 244 34.05 -17.70 27.74
N GLU A 245 34.53 -17.44 26.52
CA GLU A 245 35.75 -18.08 25.99
C GLU A 245 36.97 -17.75 26.86
N ALA A 246 37.15 -16.49 27.28
CA ALA A 246 38.24 -16.08 28.15
C ALA A 246 38.23 -16.77 29.54
N PHE A 247 37.04 -16.98 30.13
CA PHE A 247 36.92 -17.71 31.40
C PHE A 247 37.12 -19.22 31.23
N SER A 248 36.75 -19.80 30.09
CA SER A 248 36.92 -21.24 29.83
C SER A 248 38.38 -21.66 29.58
N ALA A 249 39.22 -20.71 29.15
CA ALA A 249 40.63 -20.93 28.85
C ALA A 249 41.57 -20.73 30.05
N ALA A 250 41.06 -20.19 31.17
CA ALA A 250 41.81 -19.89 32.40
C ALA A 250 41.69 -21.01 33.44
#